data_AF-A0A4V3GIB1-F1
#
_entry.id   AF-A0A4V3GIB1-F1
#
_cell.length_a   1.000
_cell.length_b   1.000
_cell.length_c   1.000
_cell.angle_alpha   90.00
_cell.angle_beta   90.00
_cell.angle_gamma   90.00
#
_symmetry.space_group_name_H-M   'P 1'
#
loop_
_entity.id
_entity.type
_entity.pdbx_description
1 polymer ?
#
loop_
_entity_poly.entity_id
_entity_poly.type
_entity_poly.pdbx_seq_one_letter_code
_entity_poly.pdbx_strand_id
1 'polypeptide(L)'
;MSKTELTSLMNVGPAVADYLSRAEITRIDQLAGRDPVEIYETICERDQHRHDPCLLDTIMSAVDQANGNPPRPWWTYTPQRKAG
;
A
#
# COMPACT_ATOMS: atom_id res chain seq x y z
N MET A 1 -15.57 12.99 -4.47
CA MET A 1 -14.14 12.65 -4.34
C MET A 1 -13.62 12.28 -5.73
N SER A 2 -12.56 12.94 -6.20
CA SER A 2 -11.96 12.61 -7.50
C SER A 2 -11.26 11.25 -7.41
N LYS A 3 -11.45 10.40 -8.42
CA LYS A 3 -10.80 9.08 -8.51
C LYS A 3 -9.32 9.30 -8.82
N THR A 4 -8.41 8.90 -7.93
CA THR A 4 -6.96 8.94 -8.21
C THR A 4 -6.54 7.71 -9.00
N GLU A 5 -5.44 7.79 -9.75
CA GLU A 5 -4.86 6.64 -10.46
C GLU A 5 -4.68 5.43 -9.52
N LEU A 6 -4.19 5.65 -8.31
CA LEU A 6 -4.03 4.63 -7.28
C LEU A 6 -5.31 3.84 -7.00
N THR A 7 -6.49 4.46 -7.07
CA THR A 7 -7.78 3.77 -6.83
C THR A 7 -8.21 2.83 -7.96
N SER A 8 -7.41 2.67 -9.02
CA SER A 8 -7.59 1.58 -9.99
C SER A 8 -6.94 0.26 -9.54
N LEU A 9 -6.05 0.28 -8.54
CA LEU A 9 -5.46 -0.94 -7.98
C LEU A 9 -6.45 -1.70 -7.10
N MET A 10 -6.41 -3.03 -7.15
CA MET A 10 -7.16 -3.86 -6.20
C MET A 10 -6.72 -3.54 -4.77
N ASN A 11 -7.67 -3.55 -3.83
CA ASN A 11 -7.50 -3.22 -2.41
C ASN A 11 -7.24 -1.73 -2.11
N VAL A 12 -7.06 -0.88 -3.13
CA VAL A 12 -6.79 0.55 -2.93
C VAL A 12 -8.08 1.37 -3.13
N GLY A 13 -8.75 1.65 -2.03
CA GLY A 13 -9.84 2.64 -1.98
C GLY A 13 -9.34 4.06 -1.70
N PRO A 14 -10.23 5.08 -1.68
CA PRO A 14 -9.86 6.46 -1.36
C PRO A 14 -9.10 6.61 -0.03
N ALA A 15 -9.46 5.83 0.99
CA ALA A 15 -8.76 5.84 2.29
C ALA A 15 -7.32 5.34 2.18
N VAL A 16 -7.08 4.28 1.39
CA VAL A 16 -5.73 3.74 1.17
C VAL A 16 -4.89 4.70 0.32
N ALA A 17 -5.51 5.35 -0.67
CA ALA A 17 -4.85 6.39 -1.44
C ALA A 17 -4.45 7.60 -0.57
N ASP A 18 -5.26 7.98 0.42
CA ASP A 18 -4.90 8.99 1.41
C ASP A 18 -3.70 8.56 2.25
N TYR A 19 -3.67 7.32 2.74
CA TYR A 19 -2.48 6.77 3.42
C TYR A 19 -1.23 6.81 2.54
N LEU A 20 -1.31 6.37 1.29
CA LEU A 20 -0.18 6.41 0.36
C LEU A 20 0.31 7.86 0.11
N SER A 21 -0.59 8.83 0.09
CA SER A 21 -0.22 10.25 -0.03
C SER A 21 0.61 10.74 1.15
N ARG A 22 0.40 10.17 2.34
CA ARG A 22 1.25 10.42 3.51
C ARG A 22 2.66 9.93 3.24
N ALA A 23 2.91 8.92 2.42
CA ALA A 23 4.26 8.52 1.99
C ALA A 23 4.72 9.21 0.68
N GLU A 24 4.10 10.33 0.28
CA GLU A 24 4.38 11.07 -0.97
C GLU A 24 4.13 10.25 -2.26
N ILE A 25 3.31 9.21 -2.15
CA ILE A 25 2.90 8.34 -3.26
C ILE A 25 1.51 8.77 -3.71
N THR A 26 1.43 9.27 -4.94
CA THR A 26 0.20 9.79 -5.56
C THR A 26 -0.14 9.10 -6.89
N ARG A 27 0.76 8.26 -7.42
CA ARG A 27 0.66 7.56 -8.70
C ARG A 27 1.20 6.14 -8.60
N ILE A 28 0.80 5.26 -9.53
CA ILE A 28 1.17 3.83 -9.51
C ILE A 28 2.67 3.64 -9.78
N ASP A 29 3.27 4.44 -10.68
CA ASP A 29 4.70 4.39 -11.01
C ASP A 29 5.62 4.61 -9.80
N GLN A 30 5.17 5.36 -8.78
CA GLN A 30 5.92 5.63 -7.55
C GLN A 30 5.96 4.45 -6.58
N LEU A 31 5.11 3.43 -6.77
CA LEU A 31 5.08 2.20 -5.95
C LEU A 31 6.07 1.15 -6.46
N ALA A 32 6.34 1.12 -7.77
CA ALA A 32 7.16 0.07 -8.38
C ALA A 32 8.59 0.07 -7.78
N GLY A 33 9.07 -1.11 -7.42
CA GLY A 33 10.40 -1.31 -6.81
C GLY A 33 10.58 -0.76 -5.39
N ARG A 34 9.53 -0.21 -4.75
CA ARG A 34 9.61 0.24 -3.35
C ARG A 34 9.44 -0.93 -2.38
N ASP A 35 10.03 -0.80 -1.19
CA ASP A 35 9.75 -1.71 -0.09
C ASP A 35 8.40 -1.32 0.56
N PRO A 36 7.39 -2.23 0.58
CA PRO A 36 6.11 -1.95 1.23
C PRO A 36 6.23 -1.74 2.74
N VAL A 37 7.24 -2.30 3.41
CA VAL A 37 7.50 -2.11 4.84
C VAL A 37 7.93 -0.68 5.11
N GLU A 38 8.90 -0.16 4.35
CA GLU A 38 9.37 1.23 4.47
C GLU A 38 8.24 2.24 4.22
N ILE A 39 7.36 1.96 3.25
CA ILE A 39 6.17 2.79 2.99
C ILE A 39 5.25 2.80 4.21
N TYR A 40 4.93 1.64 4.77
CA TYR A 40 4.07 1.53 5.94
C TYR A 40 4.67 2.23 7.18
N GLU A 41 5.98 2.07 7.40
CA GLU A 41 6.70 2.74 8.48
C GLU A 41 6.66 4.26 8.32
N THR A 42 6.92 4.77 7.12
CA THR A 42 6.80 6.22 6.80
C THR A 42 5.41 6.75 7.12
N ILE A 43 4.35 5.99 6.80
CA ILE A 43 2.97 6.38 7.12
C ILE A 43 2.76 6.44 8.64
N CYS A 44 3.20 5.41 9.37
CA CYS A 44 3.06 5.35 10.83
C CYS A 44 3.84 6.46 11.53
N GLU A 45 5.04 6.79 11.05
CA GLU A 45 5.86 7.89 11.57
C GLU A 45 5.18 9.24 11.38
N ARG A 46 4.68 9.52 10.17
CA ARG A 46 3.98 10.78 9.87
C ARG A 46 2.68 10.94 10.64
N ASP A 47 2.01 9.83 10.94
CA ASP A 47 0.78 9.82 11.72
C ASP A 47 0.99 9.75 13.22
N GLN A 48 2.25 9.58 13.65
CA GLN A 48 2.64 9.37 15.05
C GLN A 48 1.85 8.23 15.72
N HIS A 49 1.42 7.24 14.94
CA HIS A 49 0.64 6.11 15.42
C HIS A 49 0.87 4.88 14.53
N ARG A 50 0.84 3.70 15.16
CA ARG A 50 0.97 2.43 14.45
C ARG A 50 -0.38 1.96 13.94
N HIS A 51 -0.57 1.98 12.62
CA HIS A 51 -1.80 1.52 11.96
C HIS A 51 -1.99 0.00 12.06
N ASP A 52 -3.22 -0.46 11.80
CA ASP A 52 -3.51 -1.88 11.70
C ASP A 52 -2.60 -2.58 10.66
N PRO A 53 -2.10 -3.79 10.95
CA PRO A 53 -1.17 -4.49 10.07
C PRO A 53 -1.79 -4.92 8.72
N CYS A 54 -3.12 -4.91 8.58
CA CYS A 54 -3.78 -5.14 7.30
C CYS A 54 -3.49 -4.01 6.29
N LEU A 55 -3.11 -2.82 6.77
CA LEU A 55 -2.63 -1.74 5.89
C LEU A 55 -1.32 -2.14 5.21
N LEU A 56 -0.38 -2.75 5.93
CA LEU A 56 0.85 -3.27 5.34
C LEU A 56 0.55 -4.33 4.28
N ASP A 57 -0.34 -5.29 4.57
CA ASP A 57 -0.76 -6.31 3.57
C ASP A 57 -1.36 -5.66 2.30
N THR A 58 -2.09 -4.56 2.48
CA THR A 58 -2.64 -3.78 1.36
C THR A 58 -1.56 -3.05 0.57
N ILE A 59 -0.56 -2.47 1.23
CA ILE A 59 0.60 -1.83 0.59
C ILE A 59 1.44 -2.85 -0.16
N MET A 60 1.70 -4.03 0.41
CA MET A 60 2.36 -5.15 -0.26
C MET A 60 1.61 -5.53 -1.55
N SER A 61 0.29 -5.62 -1.49
CA SER A 61 -0.55 -5.86 -2.67
C SER A 61 -0.47 -4.75 -3.71
N ALA A 62 -0.36 -3.49 -3.30
CA ALA A 62 -0.29 -2.34 -4.21
C ALA A 62 1.07 -2.29 -4.94
N VAL A 63 2.17 -2.49 -4.20
CA VAL A 63 3.53 -2.57 -4.76
C VAL A 63 3.65 -3.75 -5.74
N ASP A 64 3.11 -4.91 -5.38
CA ASP A 64 3.16 -6.09 -6.25
C ASP A 64 2.43 -5.87 -7.59
N GLN A 65 1.24 -5.24 -7.55
CA GLN A 65 0.53 -4.85 -8.76
C GLN A 65 1.29 -3.80 -9.58
N ALA A 66 1.92 -2.82 -8.93
CA ALA A 66 2.74 -1.80 -9.60
C ALA A 66 3.99 -2.41 -10.27
N ASN A 67 4.49 -3.53 -9.76
CA ASN A 67 5.55 -4.33 -10.38
C ASN A 67 5.06 -5.20 -11.56
N GLY A 68 3.78 -5.12 -11.92
CA GLY A 68 3.20 -5.84 -13.05
C GLY A 68 2.61 -7.21 -12.73
N ASN A 69 2.53 -7.60 -11.46
CA ASN A 69 1.92 -8.86 -11.07
C ASN A 69 0.38 -8.77 -11.04
N PRO A 70 -0.34 -9.90 -11.21
CA PRO A 70 -1.80 -9.89 -11.17
C PRO A 70 -2.37 -9.41 -9.82
N PRO A 71 -3.52 -8.71 -9.83
CA PRO A 71 -4.17 -8.28 -8.61
C PRO A 71 -4.63 -9.48 -7.77
N ARG A 72 -4.39 -9.41 -6.46
CA ARG A 72 -4.75 -10.45 -5.49
C ARG A 72 -5.35 -9.80 -4.24
N PRO A 73 -6.28 -10.46 -3.53
CA PRO A 73 -6.78 -9.92 -2.27
C PRO A 73 -5.66 -9.71 -1.24
N TRP A 74 -5.71 -8.62 -0.48
CA TRP A 74 -4.63 -8.24 0.44
C TRP A 74 -4.27 -9.35 1.46
N TRP A 75 -5.24 -10.14 1.93
CA TRP A 75 -4.99 -11.20 2.91
C TRP A 75 -4.09 -12.33 2.39
N THR A 76 -3.87 -12.42 1.07
CA THR A 76 -2.90 -13.35 0.49
C THR A 76 -1.45 -13.02 0.88
N TYR A 77 -1.18 -11.78 1.30
CA TYR A 77 0.14 -11.32 1.77
C TYR A 77 0.33 -11.50 3.29
N THR A 78 -0.74 -11.80 4.04
CA THR A 78 -0.68 -11.99 5.49
C THR A 78 0.34 -13.06 5.92
N PRO A 79 0.46 -14.24 5.27
CA PRO A 79 1.49 -15.22 5.64
C PRO A 79 2.90 -14.68 5.44
N GLN A 80 3.14 -13.95 4.36
CA GLN A 80 4.43 -13.32 4.08
C GLN A 80 4.79 -12.31 5.17
N ARG A 81 3.86 -11.41 5.51
CA ARG A 81 4.06 -10.43 6.59
C ARG A 81 4.34 -11.09 7.94
N LYS A 82 3.66 -12.19 8.27
CA LYS A 82 3.82 -12.90 9.55
C LYS A 82 5.11 -13.73 9.64
N ALA A 83 5.78 -13.98 8.52
CA ALA A 83 7.00 -14.77 8.46
C ALA A 83 8.28 -13.94 8.69
N GLY A 84 8.18 -12.60 8.62
CA GLY A 84 9.23 -11.67 9.03
C GLY A 84 9.03 -11.21 10.47
#